data_AF-A0A0F9GRB5-F1
#
_entry.id   AF-A0A0F9GRB5-F1
#
_cell.length_a   1.000
_cell.length_b   1.000
_cell.length_c   1.000
_cell.angle_alpha   90.00
_cell.angle_beta   90.00
_cell.angle_gamma   90.00
#
_symmetry.space_group_name_H-M   'P 1'
#
loop_
_entity.id
_entity.type
_entity.pdbx_description
1 polymer ?
#
loop_
_entity_poly.entity_id
_entity_poly.type
_entity_poly.pdbx_seq_one_letter_code
_entity_poly.pdbx_strand_id
1 'polypeptide(L)'
;MIGVLGSGIVGLTVVRELIKQLPEYDLIYLGDTARAPYGDKSPETVTRWALQNTGFLLEKGATLLVSACNTISSIASETVSKRYDLPVFEVITPGVERALLNSKKFSPFSAKTNLFR
;
A
#
# COMPACT_ATOMS: atom_id res chain seq x y z
N MET A 1 13.57 6.09 -6.73
CA MET A 1 13.32 4.64 -6.67
C MET A 1 12.02 4.39 -5.91
N ILE A 2 11.16 3.51 -6.43
CA ILE A 2 9.88 3.14 -5.83
C ILE A 2 10.08 1.96 -4.88
N GLY A 3 9.76 2.13 -3.60
CA GLY A 3 9.70 1.02 -2.65
C GLY A 3 8.32 0.38 -2.66
N VAL A 4 8.24 -0.94 -2.77
CA VAL A 4 6.98 -1.68 -2.75
C VAL A 4 6.96 -2.58 -1.53
N LEU A 5 5.98 -2.35 -0.64
CA LEU A 5 5.83 -3.04 0.64
C LEU A 5 4.74 -4.10 0.54
N GLY A 6 5.06 -5.35 0.87
CA GLY A 6 4.10 -6.45 0.93
C GLY A 6 4.29 -7.32 2.17
N SER A 7 3.21 -7.98 2.61
CA SER A 7 3.25 -8.98 3.69
C SER A 7 3.82 -10.34 3.26
N GLY A 8 4.18 -10.50 1.98
CA GLY A 8 4.66 -11.73 1.38
C GLY A 8 4.42 -11.75 -0.12
N ILE A 9 4.71 -12.89 -0.76
CA ILE A 9 4.87 -13.06 -2.23
C ILE A 9 3.70 -12.50 -3.07
N VAL A 10 2.47 -12.51 -2.55
CA VAL A 10 1.27 -12.04 -3.27
C VAL A 10 1.40 -10.61 -3.78
N GLY A 11 2.17 -9.75 -3.09
CA GLY A 11 2.42 -8.36 -3.51
C GLY A 11 3.18 -8.23 -4.84
N LEU A 12 3.81 -9.30 -5.33
CA LEU A 12 4.46 -9.29 -6.65
C LEU A 12 3.49 -9.08 -7.81
N THR A 13 2.19 -9.32 -7.60
CA THR A 13 1.16 -9.00 -8.60
C THR A 13 1.09 -7.49 -8.87
N VAL A 14 1.22 -6.67 -7.83
CA VAL A 14 1.30 -5.20 -7.93
C VAL A 14 2.63 -4.78 -8.57
N VAL A 15 3.74 -5.39 -8.13
CA VAL A 15 5.08 -5.12 -8.72
C VAL A 15 5.07 -5.38 -10.22
N ARG A 16 4.48 -6.50 -10.66
CA ARG A 16 4.38 -6.84 -12.08
C ARG A 16 3.65 -5.75 -12.87
N GLU A 17 2.59 -5.18 -12.32
CA GLU A 17 1.86 -4.12 -12.99
C GLU A 17 2.62 -2.79 -12.98
N LEU A 18 3.30 -2.46 -11.88
CA LEU A 18 4.18 -1.29 -11.81
C LEU A 18 5.29 -1.36 -12.86
N ILE A 19 5.99 -2.48 -13.01
CA ILE A 19 7.03 -2.65 -14.02
C ILE A 19 6.48 -2.43 -15.43
N LYS A 20 5.26 -2.88 -15.71
CA LYS A 20 4.63 -2.72 -17.02
C LYS A 20 4.24 -1.27 -17.32
N GLN A 21 3.69 -0.57 -16.32
CA GLN A 21 3.12 0.78 -16.48
C GLN A 21 4.18 1.87 -16.31
N LEU A 22 5.23 1.60 -15.53
CA LEU A 22 6.28 2.54 -15.13
C LEU A 22 7.67 1.94 -15.40
N PRO A 23 7.99 1.57 -16.65
CA PRO A 23 9.23 0.87 -16.98
C PRO A 23 10.48 1.74 -16.78
N GLU A 24 10.33 3.07 -16.70
CA GLU A 24 11.46 3.98 -16.50
C GLU A 24 11.88 4.15 -15.02
N TYR A 25 11.13 3.58 -14.08
CA TYR A 25 11.39 3.73 -12.65
C TYR A 25 12.00 2.47 -12.03
N ASP A 26 13.10 2.65 -11.30
CA ASP A 26 13.66 1.58 -10.46
C ASP A 26 12.71 1.23 -9.32
N LEU A 27 12.55 -0.08 -9.08
CA LEU A 27 11.69 -0.65 -8.06
C LEU A 27 12.49 -1.55 -7.11
N ILE A 28 12.21 -1.43 -5.82
CA ILE A 28 12.65 -2.38 -4.79
C ILE A 28 11.43 -2.93 -4.07
N TYR A 29 11.32 -4.25 -4.00
CA TYR A 29 10.22 -4.93 -3.34
C TYR A 29 10.68 -5.60 -2.04
N LEU A 30 9.96 -5.36 -0.95
CA LEU A 30 10.10 -6.08 0.31
C LEU A 30 8.83 -6.88 0.57
N GLY A 31 8.96 -8.20 0.52
CA GLY A 31 7.93 -9.15 0.94
C GLY A 31 8.27 -9.74 2.31
N ASP A 32 7.49 -9.40 3.34
CA ASP A 32 7.75 -9.82 4.71
C ASP A 32 7.20 -11.22 5.05
N THR A 33 7.71 -12.22 4.34
CA THR A 33 7.25 -13.61 4.46
C THR A 33 7.50 -14.22 5.84
N ALA A 34 8.52 -13.77 6.56
CA ALA A 34 8.87 -14.27 7.89
C ALA A 34 7.79 -13.99 8.96
N ARG A 35 6.96 -12.95 8.74
CA ARG A 35 5.89 -12.55 9.66
C ARG A 35 4.50 -12.70 9.06
N ALA A 36 4.40 -13.34 7.89
CA ALA A 36 3.14 -13.64 7.24
C ALA A 36 2.34 -14.72 8.01
N PRO A 37 1.00 -14.74 7.91
CA PRO A 37 0.15 -13.71 7.30
C PRO A 37 -0.02 -12.50 8.24
N TYR A 38 -0.37 -11.35 7.66
CA TYR A 38 -0.67 -10.13 8.41
C TYR A 38 -2.14 -10.03 8.84
N GLY A 39 -3.04 -10.72 8.15
CA GLY A 39 -4.50 -10.55 8.32
C GLY A 39 -5.07 -11.02 9.67
N ASP A 40 -4.33 -11.85 10.40
CA ASP A 40 -4.66 -12.36 11.74
C ASP A 40 -3.94 -11.60 12.86
N LYS A 41 -3.22 -10.51 12.54
CA LYS A 41 -2.42 -9.73 13.50
C LYS A 41 -3.13 -8.45 13.90
N SER A 42 -2.81 -7.95 15.10
CA SER A 42 -3.41 -6.72 15.61
C SER A 42 -2.99 -5.49 14.78
N PRO A 43 -3.82 -4.43 14.71
CA PRO A 43 -3.48 -3.20 14.00
C PRO A 43 -2.16 -2.57 14.45
N GLU A 44 -1.86 -2.62 15.74
CA GLU A 44 -0.62 -2.09 16.33
C GLU A 44 0.58 -2.90 15.86
N THR A 45 0.43 -4.23 15.76
CA THR A 45 1.47 -5.12 15.28
C THR A 45 1.75 -4.89 13.79
N VAL A 46 0.71 -4.81 12.97
CA VAL A 46 0.83 -4.51 11.54
C VAL A 46 1.48 -3.15 11.31
N THR A 47 1.05 -2.12 12.04
CA THR A 47 1.62 -0.77 11.95
C THR A 47 3.11 -0.77 12.30
N ARG A 48 3.49 -1.41 13.41
CA ARG A 48 4.89 -1.52 13.82
C ARG A 48 5.76 -2.20 12.77
N TRP A 49 5.30 -3.31 12.19
CA TRP A 49 6.06 -4.02 11.15
C TRP A 49 6.13 -3.22 9.85
N ALA A 50 5.04 -2.56 9.45
CA ALA A 50 5.03 -1.68 8.30
C ALA A 50 6.07 -0.55 8.46
N LEU A 51 6.14 0.09 9.63
CA LEU A 51 7.13 1.13 9.92
C LEU A 51 8.57 0.61 9.86
N GLN A 52 8.85 -0.59 10.37
CA GLN A 52 10.17 -1.23 10.28
C GLN A 52 10.56 -1.52 8.82
N ASN A 53 9.64 -2.11 8.06
CA ASN A 53 9.87 -2.46 6.66
C ASN A 53 10.05 -1.21 5.79
N THR A 54 9.29 -0.15 6.06
CA THR A 54 9.50 1.16 5.43
C THR A 54 10.88 1.69 5.74
N GLY A 55 11.33 1.66 7.00
CA GLY A 55 12.67 2.10 7.38
C GLY A 55 13.76 1.41 6.56
N PHE A 56 13.66 0.09 6.41
CA PHE A 56 14.58 -0.68 5.57
C PHE A 56 14.52 -0.25 4.09
N LEU A 57 13.33 -0.04 3.51
CA LEU A 57 13.19 0.41 2.13
C LEU A 57 13.79 1.81 1.91
N LEU A 58 13.63 2.71 2.88
CA LEU A 58 14.23 4.06 2.86
C LEU A 58 15.76 3.99 2.92
N GLU A 59 16.33 3.13 3.77
CA GLU A 59 17.77 2.89 3.83
C GLU A 59 18.34 2.36 2.51
N LYS A 60 17.52 1.67 1.71
CA LYS A 60 17.90 1.23 0.36
C LYS A 60 17.74 2.30 -0.71
N GLY A 61 17.20 3.48 -0.37
CA GLY A 61 17.06 4.63 -1.27
C GLY A 61 15.66 4.80 -1.87
N ALA A 62 14.63 4.16 -1.30
CA ALA A 62 13.25 4.42 -1.71
C ALA A 62 12.88 5.88 -1.40
N THR A 63 12.30 6.57 -2.38
CA THR A 63 11.88 7.98 -2.26
C THR A 63 10.36 8.15 -2.26
N LEU A 64 9.63 7.06 -2.49
CA LEU A 64 8.19 6.93 -2.33
C LEU A 64 7.85 5.46 -2.06
N LEU A 65 6.66 5.21 -1.53
CA LEU A 65 6.18 3.86 -1.26
C LEU A 65 4.88 3.50 -1.95
N VAL A 66 4.75 2.22 -2.29
CA VAL A 66 3.49 1.56 -2.67
C VAL A 66 3.23 0.41 -1.69
N SER A 67 2.14 0.48 -0.94
CA SER A 67 1.63 -0.64 -0.13
C SER A 67 0.87 -1.62 -1.02
N ALA A 68 1.49 -2.77 -1.31
CA ALA A 68 0.94 -3.84 -2.13
C ALA A 68 0.11 -4.87 -1.33
N CYS A 69 -0.04 -4.69 -0.02
CA CYS A 69 -0.80 -5.58 0.85
C CYS A 69 -2.06 -4.89 1.35
N ASN A 70 -3.24 -5.47 1.08
CA ASN A 70 -4.53 -4.92 1.55
C ASN A 70 -4.54 -4.66 3.06
N THR A 71 -3.97 -5.54 3.88
CA THR A 71 -3.92 -5.35 5.35
C THR A 71 -3.06 -4.16 5.76
N ILE A 72 -1.91 -3.96 5.12
CA ILE A 72 -1.06 -2.79 5.36
C ILE A 72 -1.78 -1.53 4.88
N SER A 73 -2.39 -1.60 3.69
CA SER A 73 -3.14 -0.52 3.08
C SER A 73 -4.28 -0.02 3.95
N SER A 74 -5.04 -0.92 4.58
CA SER A 74 -6.18 -0.57 5.43
C SER A 74 -5.79 -0.08 6.83
N ILE A 75 -4.59 -0.37 7.32
CA ILE A 75 -4.20 -0.16 8.72
C ILE A 75 -3.10 0.89 8.87
N ALA A 76 -2.07 0.84 8.03
CA ALA A 76 -0.77 1.45 8.33
C ALA A 76 -0.33 2.53 7.33
N SER A 77 -0.88 2.59 6.12
CA SER A 77 -0.41 3.52 5.07
C SER A 77 -0.36 4.98 5.50
N GLU A 78 -1.41 5.46 6.18
CA GLU A 78 -1.46 6.85 6.68
C GLU A 78 -0.41 7.10 7.77
N THR A 79 -0.26 6.15 8.70
CA THR A 79 0.74 6.25 9.78
C THR A 79 2.16 6.27 9.21
N VAL A 80 2.44 5.42 8.21
CA VAL A 80 3.72 5.38 7.50
C VAL A 80 3.99 6.71 6.80
N SER A 81 3.02 7.23 6.05
CA SER A 81 3.13 8.52 5.36
C SER A 81 3.48 9.65 6.33
N LYS A 82 2.70 9.78 7.42
CA LYS A 82 2.92 10.82 8.44
C LYS A 82 4.25 10.66 9.18
N ARG A 83 4.66 9.44 9.51
CA ARG A 83 5.87 9.18 10.30
C ARG A 83 7.16 9.51 9.55
N TYR A 84 7.16 9.34 8.23
CA TYR A 84 8.34 9.50 7.38
C TYR A 84 8.25 10.72 6.44
N ASP A 85 7.15 11.48 6.48
CA ASP A 85 6.86 12.57 5.54
C ASP A 85 7.11 12.15 4.08
N LEU A 86 6.53 11.00 3.72
CA LEU A 86 6.81 10.28 2.48
C LEU A 86 5.51 10.05 1.70
N PRO A 87 5.51 10.24 0.36
CA PRO A 87 4.38 9.80 -0.47
C PRO A 87 4.17 8.29 -0.35
N VAL A 88 2.97 7.88 0.09
CA VAL A 88 2.55 6.47 0.18
C VAL A 88 1.29 6.27 -0.65
N PHE A 89 1.38 5.38 -1.64
CA PHE A 89 0.24 4.89 -2.42
C PHE A 89 -0.20 3.53 -1.89
N GLU A 90 -1.48 3.22 -1.97
CA GLU A 90 -2.04 1.97 -1.47
C GLU A 90 -3.07 1.38 -2.45
N VAL A 91 -3.42 0.11 -2.28
CA VAL A 91 -4.16 -0.67 -3.29
C VAL A 91 -5.69 -0.66 -3.15
N ILE A 92 -6.24 -0.14 -2.04
CA ILE A 92 -7.68 -0.15 -1.75
C ILE A 92 -8.38 0.99 -2.48
N THR A 93 -7.96 2.24 -2.26
CA THR A 93 -8.60 3.44 -2.84
C THR A 93 -8.73 3.36 -4.35
N PRO A 94 -7.66 3.08 -5.15
CA PRO A 94 -7.81 2.98 -6.60
C PRO A 94 -8.76 1.84 -7.02
N GLY A 95 -8.82 0.75 -6.25
CA GLY A 95 -9.77 -0.34 -6.48
C GLY A 95 -11.21 0.10 -6.23
N VAL A 96 -11.47 0.82 -5.14
CA VAL A 96 -12.79 1.36 -4.79
C VAL A 96 -13.24 2.42 -5.79
N GLU A 97 -12.37 3.36 -6.15
CA GLU A 97 -12.66 4.39 -7.15
C GLU A 97 -13.04 3.77 -8.49
N ARG A 98 -12.27 2.77 -8.94
CA ARG A 98 -12.58 2.05 -10.18
C ARG A 98 -13.91 1.28 -10.07
N ALA A 99 -14.22 0.68 -8.94
CA ALA A 99 -15.49 -0.01 -8.73
C ALA A 99 -16.68 0.96 -8.78
N LEU A 100 -16.55 2.14 -8.16
CA LEU A 100 -17.58 3.18 -8.18
C LEU A 100 -17.85 3.68 -9.60
N LEU A 101 -16.81 3.94 -10.39
CA LEU A 101 -16.94 4.40 -11.78
C LEU A 101 -17.66 3.39 -12.69
N ASN A 102 -17.56 2.09 -12.41
CA ASN A 102 -18.18 1.04 -13.22
C ASN A 102 -19.51 0.54 -12.66
N SER A 103 -19.92 1.01 -11.48
CA SER A 103 -21.14 0.55 -10.82
C SER A 103 -22.35 1.36 -11.27
N LYS A 104 -23.38 0.67 -11.79
CA LYS A 104 -24.69 1.28 -12.10
C LYS A 104 -25.57 1.53 -10.88
N LYS A 105 -25.19 1.01 -9.70
CA LYS A 105 -26.00 1.03 -8.46
C LYS A 105 -25.53 2.06 -7.43
N PHE A 106 -24.33 2.61 -7.58
CA PHE A 106 -23.79 3.60 -6.64
C PHE A 106 -24.06 5.01 -7.17
N SER A 107 -25.07 5.68 -6.60
CA SER A 107 -25.28 7.11 -6.82
C SER A 107 -24.21 7.92 -6.07
N PRO A 108 -23.58 8.94 -6.69
CA PRO A 108 -22.51 9.74 -6.08
C PRO A 108 -22.94 10.50 -4.81
N PHE A 109 -24.23 10.51 -4.48
CA PHE A 109 -24.74 11.15 -3.27
C PHE A 109 -24.48 10.34 -1.99
N SER A 110 -24.33 9.01 -2.08
CA SER A 110 -24.12 8.15 -0.89
C SER A 110 -22.66 8.05 -0.45
N ALA A 111 -21.71 8.44 -1.30
CA ALA A 111 -20.26 8.25 -1.06
C ALA A 111 -19.55 9.51 -0.52
N LYS A 112 -20.22 10.66 -0.43
CA LYS A 112 -19.58 11.93 -0.07
C LYS A 112 -19.32 12.14 1.42
N THR A 113 -19.75 11.24 2.31
CA THR A 113 -19.83 11.62 3.72
C THR A 113 -18.61 11.27 4.57
N ASN A 114 -17.63 10.44 4.18
CA ASN A 114 -16.57 10.07 5.13
C ASN A 114 -15.20 9.59 4.61
N LEU A 115 -14.88 9.63 3.30
CA LEU A 115 -13.63 9.02 2.80
C LEU A 115 -12.45 9.96 2.51
N PHE A 116 -12.58 11.26 2.73
CA PHE A 116 -11.48 12.20 2.46
C PHE A 116 -11.42 13.27 3.55
N ARG A 117 -10.64 12.97 4.61
CA ARG A 117 -10.09 13.99 5.49
C ARG A 117 -8.73 13.55 6.02
#